data_AF-A0ABD5XMS2-F1
#
_entry.id   AF-A0ABD5XMS2-F1
#
_cell.length_a   1.000
_cell.length_b   1.000
_cell.length_c   1.000
_cell.angle_alpha   90.00
_cell.angle_beta   90.00
_cell.angle_gamma   90.00
#
_symmetry.space_group_name_H-M   'P 1'
#
loop_
_entity.id
_entity.type
_entity.pdbx_description
1 polymer ?
#
loop_
_entity_poly.entity_id
_entity_poly.type
_entity_poly.pdbx_seq_one_letter_code
_entity_poly.pdbx_strand_id
1 'polypeptide(L)' 'MADSPREACGRCSMTTVVDAAASEDRDPFGDDRIELDASALRAASPAAWLGRVSARLDAAAERFVYGDR' A
#
# COMPACT_ATOMS: atom_id res chain seq x y z
N MET A 1 17.56 -40.24 -14.24
CA MET A 1 16.49 -39.24 -14.17
C MET A 1 17.13 -37.87 -14.09
N ALA A 2 16.98 -37.06 -15.13
CA ALA A 2 17.27 -35.63 -15.00
C ALA A 2 16.15 -35.03 -14.16
N ASP A 3 16.48 -34.50 -12.99
CA ASP A 3 15.57 -33.69 -12.20
C ASP A 3 15.21 -32.46 -13.04
N SER A 4 13.99 -32.41 -13.56
CA SER A 4 13.52 -31.22 -14.26
C SER A 4 13.32 -30.15 -13.18
N PRO A 5 13.85 -28.92 -13.33
CA PRO A 5 13.78 -27.86 -12.32
C PRO A 5 12.36 -27.26 -12.20
N ARG A 6 11.34 -28.12 -12.21
CA ARG A 6 9.93 -27.77 -12.13
C ARG A 6 9.56 -27.77 -10.68
N GLU A 7 9.52 -26.58 -10.10
CA GLU A 7 8.97 -26.41 -8.79
C GLU A 7 7.45 -26.64 -8.82
N ALA A 8 6.88 -27.11 -7.70
CA ALA A 8 5.44 -27.26 -7.56
C ALA A 8 4.72 -25.93 -7.80
N CYS A 9 3.57 -25.96 -8.49
CA CYS A 9 2.77 -24.76 -8.77
C CYS A 9 2.50 -23.98 -7.47
N GLY A 10 2.96 -22.72 -7.41
CA GLY A 10 2.86 -21.85 -6.23
C GLY A 10 4.14 -21.69 -5.42
N ARG A 11 5.19 -22.49 -5.69
CA ARG A 11 6.52 -22.31 -5.07
C ARG A 11 7.36 -21.27 -5.79
N CYS A 12 7.25 -21.14 -7.12
CA CYS A 12 8.00 -20.16 -7.92
C CYS A 12 7.83 -18.71 -7.43
N SER A 13 6.64 -18.34 -6.96
CA SER A 13 6.37 -16.99 -6.43
C SER A 13 7.08 -16.75 -5.09
N MET A 14 7.21 -17.78 -4.25
CA MET A 14 7.89 -17.68 -2.95
C MET A 14 9.41 -17.79 -3.09
N THR A 15 9.91 -18.64 -3.99
CA THR A 15 11.36 -18.80 -4.22
C THR A 15 11.97 -17.58 -4.87
N THR A 16 11.27 -16.94 -5.81
CA THR A 16 11.73 -15.68 -6.43
C THR A 16 11.91 -14.56 -5.39
N VAL A 17 10.98 -14.43 -4.43
CA VAL A 17 11.06 -13.38 -3.38
C VAL A 17 12.22 -13.67 -2.41
N VAL A 18 12.41 -14.93 -2.01
CA VAL A 18 13.50 -15.32 -1.11
C VAL A 18 14.86 -15.15 -1.78
N ASP A 19 14.99 -15.52 -3.05
CA ASP A 19 16.24 -15.41 -3.81
C ASP A 19 16.62 -13.93 -4.03
N ALA A 20 15.64 -13.07 -4.32
CA ALA A 20 15.84 -11.62 -4.40
C ALA A 20 16.22 -10.99 -3.05
N ALA A 21 15.66 -11.47 -1.94
CA ALA A 21 15.97 -10.95 -0.60
C ALA A 21 17.30 -11.49 -0.02
N ALA A 22 17.76 -12.65 -0.49
CA ALA A 22 19.00 -13.29 -0.03
C ALA A 22 20.24 -12.86 -0.82
N SER A 23 20.10 -12.15 -1.94
CA SER A 23 21.22 -11.63 -2.70
C SER A 23 21.84 -10.40 -2.02
N GLU A 24 22.92 -10.58 -1.26
CA GLU A 24 23.58 -9.51 -0.50
C GLU A 24 24.25 -8.42 -1.36
N ASP A 25 24.47 -8.67 -2.67
CA ASP A 25 25.11 -7.74 -3.62
C ASP A 25 24.15 -6.73 -4.28
N ARG A 26 22.83 -6.89 -4.10
CA ARG A 26 21.82 -6.00 -4.69
C ARG A 26 20.64 -5.93 -3.75
N ASP A 27 20.47 -4.78 -3.08
CA ASP A 27 19.20 -4.47 -2.42
C ASP A 27 18.08 -4.49 -3.47
N PRO A 28 17.17 -5.48 -3.46
CA PRO A 28 16.09 -5.56 -4.44
C PRO A 28 15.09 -4.40 -4.31
N PHE A 29 15.14 -3.67 -3.20
CA PHE A 29 14.35 -2.46 -2.93
C PHE A 29 15.09 -1.16 -3.27
N GLY A 30 16.40 -1.22 -3.54
CA GLY A 30 17.23 -0.11 -4.04
C GLY A 30 17.11 1.23 -3.30
N ASP A 31 17.70 2.27 -3.90
CA ASP A 31 17.57 3.67 -3.44
C ASP A 31 16.31 4.37 -4.00
N ASP A 32 15.76 3.87 -5.11
CA ASP A 32 14.52 4.35 -5.75
C ASP A 32 13.27 3.82 -5.02
N ARG A 33 13.13 4.23 -3.76
CA ARG A 33 11.99 3.94 -2.90
C ARG A 33 10.72 4.61 -3.45
N ILE A 34 9.67 3.83 -3.71
CA ILE A 34 8.31 4.34 -3.97
C ILE A 34 7.54 4.62 -2.66
N GLU A 35 8.18 4.43 -1.50
CA GLU A 35 7.63 4.73 -0.18
C GLU A 35 7.42 6.23 -0.01
N LEU A 36 6.22 6.68 -0.40
CA LEU A 36 5.75 8.01 -0.08
C LEU A 36 5.51 8.11 1.42
N ASP A 37 5.98 9.20 2.03
CA ASP A 37 5.60 9.56 3.39
C ASP A 37 4.07 9.51 3.52
N ALA A 38 3.55 8.96 4.62
CA ALA A 38 2.10 8.83 4.80
C ALA A 38 1.36 10.18 4.69
N SER A 39 2.04 11.29 5.03
CA SER A 39 1.54 12.64 4.80
C SER A 39 1.48 13.01 3.31
N ALA A 40 2.52 12.71 2.53
CA ALA A 40 2.56 12.90 1.09
C ALA A 40 1.52 12.05 0.36
N LEU A 41 1.33 10.79 0.79
CA LEU A 41 0.30 9.90 0.27
C LEU A 41 -1.12 10.44 0.56
N ARG A 42 -1.40 10.90 1.79
CA ARG A 42 -2.69 11.54 2.12
C ARG A 42 -2.90 12.88 1.44
N ALA A 43 -1.81 13.58 1.10
CA ALA A 43 -1.86 14.80 0.32
C ALA A 43 -2.23 14.48 -1.13
N ALA A 44 -1.66 13.44 -1.75
CA ALA A 44 -1.97 13.08 -3.14
C ALA A 44 -3.25 12.23 -3.30
N SER A 45 -3.77 11.62 -2.24
CA SER A 45 -4.90 10.68 -2.28
C SER A 45 -6.26 11.39 -2.38
N PRO A 46 -7.02 11.17 -3.48
CA PRO A 46 -8.38 11.68 -3.61
C PRO A 46 -9.33 11.16 -2.52
N ALA A 47 -9.15 9.90 -2.10
CA ALA A 47 -9.98 9.29 -1.07
C ALA A 47 -9.83 10.01 0.28
N ALA A 48 -8.60 10.42 0.63
CA ALA A 48 -8.33 11.17 1.84
C ALA A 48 -8.97 12.57 1.81
N TRP A 49 -9.05 13.20 0.64
CA TRP A 49 -9.68 14.52 0.47
C TRP A 49 -11.19 14.43 0.54
N LEU A 50 -11.77 13.53 -0.25
CA LEU A 50 -13.22 13.31 -0.30
C LEU A 50 -13.78 12.91 1.06
N GLY A 51 -13.08 12.04 1.80
CA GLY A 51 -13.48 11.67 3.16
C GLY A 51 -13.46 12.84 4.15
N ARG A 52 -12.49 13.78 4.01
CA ARG A 52 -12.47 15.00 4.85
C ARG A 52 -13.60 15.97 4.48
N VAL A 53 -13.93 16.06 3.20
CA VAL A 53 -15.05 16.91 2.71
C VAL A 53 -16.38 16.32 3.16
N SER A 54 -16.61 15.02 2.99
CA SER A 54 -17.83 14.35 3.44
C SER A 54 -18.01 14.52 4.94
N ALA A 55 -16.98 14.26 5.75
CA ALA A 55 -17.05 14.42 7.20
C ALA A 55 -17.41 15.85 7.64
N ARG A 56 -16.96 16.87 6.89
CA ARG A 56 -17.33 18.27 7.16
C ARG A 56 -18.79 18.56 6.80
N LEU A 57 -19.27 17.99 5.69
CA LEU A 57 -20.67 18.12 5.28
C LEU A 57 -21.59 17.41 6.26
N ASP A 58 -21.22 16.21 6.70
CA ASP A 58 -21.96 15.43 7.69
C ASP A 58 -22.04 16.19 9.02
N ALA A 59 -20.92 16.73 9.51
CA ALA A 59 -20.92 17.54 10.72
C ALA A 59 -21.78 18.81 10.59
N ALA A 60 -21.78 19.46 9.42
CA ALA A 60 -22.62 20.63 9.16
C ALA A 60 -24.12 20.25 9.11
N ALA A 61 -24.44 19.14 8.44
CA ALA A 61 -25.81 18.61 8.37
C ALA A 61 -26.31 18.18 9.74
N GLU A 62 -25.49 17.52 10.55
CA GLU A 62 -25.82 17.08 11.90
C GLU A 62 -26.12 18.29 12.81
N ARG A 63 -25.29 19.34 12.77
CA ARG A 63 -25.57 20.60 13.49
C ARG A 63 -26.84 21.30 13.00
N PHE A 64 -27.13 21.24 11.70
CA PHE A 64 -28.33 21.84 11.13
C PHE A 64 -29.61 21.09 11.53
N VAL A 65 -29.58 19.75 11.50
CA VAL A 65 -30.74 18.90 11.80
C VAL A 65 -31.00 18.81 13.30
N TYR A 66 -29.94 18.65 14.11
CA TYR A 66 -30.08 18.35 15.54
C TYR A 66 -29.70 19.52 16.46
N GLY A 67 -29.12 20.60 15.92
CA GLY A 67 -28.60 21.74 16.71
C GLY A 67 -27.21 21.49 17.30
N ASP A 68 -26.60 22.54 17.86
CA ASP A 68 -25.42 22.39 18.73
C ASP A 68 -25.89 21.83 20.08
N ARG A 69 -25.55 20.57 20.36
CA ARG A 69 -25.79 19.95 21.67
C ARG A 69 -24.73 20.37 22.68
#